data_AF-A0A1I0LBR3-F1
#
_entry.id   AF-A0A1I0LBR3-F1
#
_cell.length_a   1.000
_cell.length_b   1.000
_cell.length_c   1.000
_cell.angle_alpha   90.00
_cell.angle_beta   90.00
_cell.angle_gamma   90.00
#
_symmetry.space_group_name_H-M   'P 1'
#
loop_
_entity.id
_entity.type
_entity.pdbx_description
1 polymer ?
#
loop_
_entity_poly.entity_id
_entity_poly.type
_entity_poly.pdbx_seq_one_letter_code
_entity_poly.pdbx_strand_id
1 'polypeptide(L)'
;MRRMWVSGGLVLALAGCSSIETRPNPQDEDPLFGSNVPVYPAPQVNRCAAHAKSSLRGPCEDARYLGTAYTRRLSVGDEVCIDGGYGEEVGPACKARAAVIDTGTNKVKLEVRGTKPDSRWFNSEMRHAWYEEGALVDLYLAEQGY
;
A
#
# COMPACT_ATOMS: atom_id res chain seq x y z
N MET A 1 71.21 9.96 31.42
CA MET A 1 70.44 9.53 32.61
C MET A 1 68.95 9.57 32.24
N ARG A 2 68.27 8.41 32.13
CA ARG A 2 67.17 7.96 33.04
C ARG A 2 65.95 8.93 32.99
N ARG A 3 64.74 8.62 32.52
CA ARG A 3 63.84 7.47 32.78
C ARG A 3 62.55 7.53 31.92
N MET A 4 62.03 6.35 31.54
CA MET A 4 60.63 5.83 31.60
C MET A 4 59.50 6.65 30.95
N TRP A 5 58.85 6.17 29.87
CA TRP A 5 57.64 5.30 29.84
C TRP A 5 56.41 5.87 30.57
N VAL A 6 55.40 6.33 29.83
CA VAL A 6 53.97 6.05 30.10
C VAL A 6 53.20 6.02 28.78
N SER A 7 52.75 4.82 28.44
CA SER A 7 51.66 4.48 27.52
C SER A 7 50.29 4.89 28.08
N GLY A 8 49.42 5.39 27.22
CA GLY A 8 47.99 5.59 27.49
C GLY A 8 47.44 6.59 26.47
N GLY A 9 46.44 6.32 25.67
CA GLY A 9 45.47 5.23 25.62
C GLY A 9 44.46 5.74 24.58
N LEU A 10 44.27 4.98 23.52
CA LEU A 10 43.39 5.28 22.40
C LEU A 10 41.95 5.39 22.91
N VAL A 11 41.43 6.60 23.11
CA VAL A 11 40.00 6.81 23.38
C VAL A 11 39.27 6.73 22.05
N LEU A 12 38.89 5.51 21.68
CA LEU A 12 37.81 5.25 20.72
C LEU A 12 36.53 5.87 21.28
N ALA A 13 36.24 7.09 20.88
CA ALA A 13 34.91 7.65 21.01
C ALA A 13 33.98 6.74 20.20
N LEU A 14 33.21 5.91 20.90
CA LEU A 14 32.02 5.27 20.38
C LEU A 14 31.03 6.38 20.00
N ALA A 15 31.21 6.94 18.82
CA ALA A 15 30.14 7.62 18.10
C ALA A 15 29.13 6.52 17.73
N GLY A 16 28.28 6.17 18.70
CA GLY A 16 27.06 5.47 18.40
C GLY A 16 26.27 6.35 17.45
N CYS A 17 26.27 6.00 16.17
CA CYS A 17 25.23 6.42 15.25
C CYS A 17 23.92 5.78 15.72
N SER A 18 23.35 6.31 16.79
CA SER A 18 21.92 6.21 17.03
C SER A 18 21.31 6.96 15.87
N SER A 19 20.88 6.23 14.85
CA SER A 19 19.88 6.71 13.90
C SER A 19 18.65 7.07 14.74
N ILE A 20 18.62 8.31 15.23
CA ILE A 20 17.39 8.94 15.67
C ILE A 20 16.61 9.08 14.38
N GLU A 21 15.83 8.05 14.08
CA GLU A 21 14.79 8.09 13.08
C GLU A 21 13.72 9.02 13.65
N THR A 22 13.91 10.33 13.48
CA THR A 22 12.99 11.40 13.90
C THR A 22 11.71 11.41 13.05
N ARG A 23 11.55 10.45 12.14
CA ARG A 23 10.30 10.26 11.44
C ARG A 23 9.39 9.46 12.35
N PRO A 24 8.21 10.00 12.72
CA PRO A 24 7.17 9.22 13.37
C PRO A 24 6.98 7.92 12.59
N ASN A 25 6.88 6.79 13.30
CA ASN A 25 6.54 5.53 12.64
C ASN A 25 5.19 5.75 11.93
N PRO A 26 5.09 5.59 10.60
CA PRO A 26 3.83 5.75 9.88
C PRO A 26 2.74 4.79 10.37
N GLN A 27 3.12 3.78 11.14
CA GLN A 27 2.25 2.77 11.75
C GLN A 27 1.72 3.16 13.14
N ASP A 28 2.22 4.23 13.77
CA ASP A 28 1.74 4.65 15.09
C ASP A 28 0.33 5.23 14.95
N GLU A 29 -0.68 4.37 15.12
CA GLU A 29 -2.06 4.79 15.30
C GLU A 29 -2.17 5.46 16.67
N ASP A 30 -2.30 6.79 16.68
CA ASP A 30 -2.43 7.55 17.93
C ASP A 30 -3.73 7.15 18.66
N PRO A 31 -3.67 6.37 19.74
CA PRO A 31 -4.85 5.83 20.40
C PRO A 31 -5.66 6.92 21.11
N LEU A 32 -5.08 8.12 21.29
CA LEU A 32 -5.73 9.24 21.96
C LEU A 32 -6.54 10.13 21.00
N PHE A 33 -6.31 10.04 19.68
CA PHE A 33 -6.97 10.88 18.67
C PHE A 33 -7.82 10.09 17.66
N GLY A 34 -7.97 8.78 17.88
CA GLY A 34 -8.63 7.86 16.95
C GLY A 34 -7.71 7.56 15.77
N SER A 35 -7.77 6.32 15.27
CA SER A 35 -6.99 5.87 14.13
C SER A 35 -7.24 6.80 12.93
N ASN A 36 -6.31 7.72 12.63
CA ASN A 36 -6.36 8.60 11.45
C ASN A 36 -6.03 7.83 10.15
N VAL A 37 -6.47 6.57 10.06
CA VAL A 37 -6.28 5.72 8.90
C VAL A 37 -7.20 6.25 7.81
N PRO A 38 -6.66 6.73 6.67
CA PRO A 38 -7.48 7.26 5.60
C PRO A 38 -8.42 6.19 5.05
N VAL A 39 -9.62 6.62 4.64
CA VAL A 39 -10.61 5.78 3.97
C VAL A 39 -10.76 6.29 2.54
N TYR A 40 -10.54 5.41 1.57
CA TYR A 40 -10.80 5.67 0.16
C TYR A 40 -12.21 5.16 -0.18
N PRO A 41 -13.17 6.07 -0.41
CA PRO A 41 -14.54 5.69 -0.67
C PRO A 41 -14.71 5.15 -2.09
N ALA A 42 -15.76 4.36 -2.30
CA ALA A 42 -16.20 3.97 -3.62
C ALA A 42 -16.57 5.21 -4.46
N PRO A 43 -16.28 5.20 -5.77
CA PRO A 43 -16.72 6.27 -6.65
C PRO A 43 -18.24 6.36 -6.67
N GLN A 44 -18.77 7.59 -6.69
CA GLN A 44 -20.23 7.84 -6.71
C GLN A 44 -20.90 7.32 -7.98
N VAL A 45 -20.15 7.21 -9.08
CA VAL A 45 -20.64 6.76 -10.37
C VAL A 45 -19.84 5.55 -10.81
N ASN A 46 -20.54 4.52 -11.27
CA ASN A 46 -19.93 3.35 -11.89
C ASN A 46 -19.15 3.76 -13.15
N ARG A 47 -17.85 3.49 -13.21
CA ARG A 47 -16.99 3.74 -14.39
C ARG A 47 -17.57 3.19 -15.68
N CYS A 48 -18.17 2.00 -15.63
CA CYS A 48 -18.82 1.40 -16.80
C CYS A 48 -19.99 2.24 -17.34
N ALA A 49 -20.56 3.17 -16.56
CA ALA A 49 -21.64 4.03 -17.02
C ALA A 49 -21.17 5.00 -18.12
N ALA A 50 -19.88 5.37 -18.15
CA ALA A 50 -19.29 6.15 -19.23
C ALA A 50 -19.42 5.44 -20.60
N HIS A 51 -19.48 4.11 -20.58
CA HIS A 51 -19.54 3.26 -21.76
C HIS A 51 -20.97 2.95 -22.23
N ALA A 52 -22.01 3.57 -21.65
CA ALA A 52 -23.42 3.20 -21.84
C ALA A 52 -23.91 3.06 -23.30
N LYS A 53 -23.32 3.80 -24.25
CA LYS A 53 -23.67 3.76 -25.68
C LYS A 53 -22.63 3.04 -26.55
N SER A 54 -21.56 2.52 -25.94
CA SER A 54 -20.46 1.86 -26.63
C SER A 54 -20.58 0.33 -26.50
N SER A 55 -19.93 -0.39 -27.40
CA SER A 55 -19.78 -1.85 -27.30
C SER A 55 -18.96 -2.29 -26.08
N LEU A 56 -18.24 -1.37 -25.42
CA LEU A 56 -17.44 -1.65 -24.21
C LEU A 56 -18.28 -1.77 -22.94
N ARG A 57 -19.58 -1.44 -22.97
CA ARG A 57 -20.47 -1.53 -21.80
C ARG A 57 -20.52 -2.94 -21.22
N GLY A 58 -20.74 -3.95 -22.08
CA GLY A 58 -20.82 -5.35 -21.68
C GLY A 58 -19.51 -5.84 -21.06
N PRO A 59 -18.38 -5.77 -21.80
CA PRO A 59 -17.06 -6.15 -21.29
C PRO A 59 -16.67 -5.44 -19.99
N CYS A 60 -17.00 -4.17 -19.82
CA CYS A 60 -16.75 -3.44 -18.57
C CYS A 60 -17.57 -3.99 -17.40
N GLU A 61 -18.85 -4.30 -17.61
CA GLU A 61 -19.69 -4.89 -16.55
C GLU A 61 -19.24 -6.32 -16.19
N ASP A 62 -18.77 -7.10 -17.17
CA ASP A 62 -18.16 -8.40 -16.92
C ASP A 62 -16.87 -8.24 -16.09
N ALA A 63 -16.00 -7.29 -16.45
CA ALA A 63 -14.80 -6.97 -15.69
C ALA A 63 -15.13 -6.47 -14.28
N ARG A 64 -16.20 -5.69 -14.10
CA ARG A 64 -16.68 -5.23 -12.79
C ARG A 64 -17.12 -6.41 -11.94
N TYR A 65 -17.83 -7.38 -12.53
CA TYR A 65 -18.23 -8.60 -11.84
C TYR A 65 -17.00 -9.39 -11.37
N LEU A 66 -16.00 -9.56 -12.24
CA LEU A 66 -14.75 -10.24 -11.90
C LEU A 66 -13.95 -9.51 -10.81
N GLY A 67 -13.78 -8.19 -10.93
CA GLY A 67 -13.12 -7.36 -9.92
C GLY A 67 -13.84 -7.38 -8.57
N THR A 68 -15.18 -7.43 -8.58
CA THR A 68 -15.99 -7.60 -7.35
C THR A 68 -15.74 -8.97 -6.73
N ALA A 69 -15.77 -10.04 -7.54
CA ALA A 69 -15.55 -11.40 -7.06
C ALA A 69 -14.12 -11.60 -6.53
N TYR A 70 -13.12 -10.96 -7.16
CA TYR A 70 -11.74 -10.93 -6.67
C TYR A 70 -11.65 -10.20 -5.33
N THR A 71 -12.13 -8.97 -5.26
CA THR A 71 -12.03 -8.12 -4.06
C THR A 71 -12.68 -8.76 -2.83
N ARG A 72 -13.84 -9.41 -3.01
CA ARG A 72 -14.55 -10.08 -1.91
C ARG A 72 -13.87 -11.36 -1.41
N ARG A 73 -12.94 -11.92 -2.18
CA ARG A 73 -12.16 -13.10 -1.77
C ARG A 73 -10.92 -12.73 -0.97
N LEU A 74 -10.54 -11.46 -0.97
CA LEU A 74 -9.39 -10.99 -0.21
C LEU A 74 -9.57 -11.25 1.28
N SER A 75 -8.54 -11.82 1.86
CA SER A 75 -8.45 -12.21 3.27
C SER A 75 -7.20 -11.61 3.90
N VAL A 76 -7.22 -11.45 5.21
CA VAL A 76 -6.04 -10.98 5.96
C VAL A 76 -4.86 -11.90 5.69
N GLY A 77 -3.72 -11.31 5.32
CA GLY A 77 -2.51 -12.03 4.93
C GLY A 77 -2.30 -12.13 3.41
N ASP A 78 -3.33 -11.86 2.59
CA ASP A 78 -3.16 -11.85 1.14
C ASP A 78 -2.26 -10.69 0.68
N GLU A 79 -1.46 -10.93 -0.35
CA GLU A 79 -0.74 -9.88 -1.06
C GLU A 79 -1.50 -9.51 -2.34
N VAL A 80 -1.61 -8.22 -2.61
CA VAL A 80 -2.29 -7.67 -3.78
C VAL A 80 -1.42 -6.65 -4.48
N CYS A 81 -1.56 -6.53 -5.79
CA CYS A 81 -0.93 -5.46 -6.55
C CYS A 81 -1.87 -4.26 -6.65
N ILE A 82 -1.50 -3.08 -6.15
CA ILE A 82 -2.35 -1.86 -6.14
C ILE A 82 -1.95 -0.83 -7.20
N ASP A 83 -1.01 -1.19 -8.07
CA ASP A 83 -0.54 -0.42 -9.23
C ASP A 83 0.21 -1.37 -10.19
N GLY A 84 -0.27 -1.49 -11.43
CA GLY A 84 0.31 -2.34 -12.46
C GLY A 84 -0.14 -3.80 -12.39
N GLY A 85 -1.45 -4.02 -12.18
CA GLY A 85 -2.07 -5.35 -12.23
C GLY A 85 -2.97 -5.71 -11.04
N TYR A 86 -3.83 -4.80 -10.56
CA TYR A 86 -4.80 -5.17 -9.51
C TYR A 86 -5.76 -6.25 -10.01
N GLY A 87 -5.89 -7.33 -9.24
CA GLY A 87 -6.65 -8.52 -9.64
C GLY A 87 -5.83 -9.63 -10.27
N GLU A 88 -4.54 -9.41 -10.48
CA GLU A 88 -3.58 -10.41 -10.93
C GLU A 88 -2.71 -10.91 -9.77
N GLU A 89 -2.05 -12.05 -9.97
CA GLU A 89 -1.05 -12.54 -9.03
C GLU A 89 0.09 -11.53 -8.92
N VAL A 90 0.57 -11.31 -7.69
CA VAL A 90 1.67 -10.37 -7.44
C VAL A 90 2.95 -10.89 -8.09
N GLY A 91 3.30 -10.30 -9.22
CA GLY A 91 4.46 -10.71 -10.02
C GLY A 91 5.35 -9.56 -10.45
N PRO A 92 6.28 -9.80 -11.39
CA PRO A 92 7.23 -8.81 -11.87
C PRO A 92 6.60 -7.57 -12.53
N ALA A 93 5.35 -7.66 -12.99
CA ALA A 93 4.62 -6.51 -13.53
C ALA A 93 4.19 -5.53 -12.42
N CYS A 94 3.96 -6.03 -11.20
CA CYS A 94 3.45 -5.25 -10.11
C CYS A 94 4.39 -4.09 -9.74
N LYS A 95 3.86 -2.87 -9.72
CA LYS A 95 4.61 -1.65 -9.38
C LYS A 95 4.46 -1.26 -7.93
N ALA A 96 3.31 -1.56 -7.31
CA ALA A 96 3.14 -1.41 -5.87
C ALA A 96 2.41 -2.62 -5.28
N ARG A 97 3.10 -3.32 -4.39
CA ARG A 97 2.56 -4.44 -3.63
C ARG A 97 2.01 -3.94 -2.30
N ALA A 98 0.82 -4.41 -1.95
CA ALA A 98 0.23 -4.21 -0.64
C ALA A 98 -0.16 -5.54 0.01
N ALA A 99 -0.24 -5.56 1.34
CA ALA A 99 -0.79 -6.68 2.10
C ALA A 99 -2.16 -6.31 2.65
N VAL A 100 -3.08 -7.26 2.65
CA VAL A 100 -4.36 -7.15 3.36
C VAL A 100 -4.09 -7.34 4.85
N ILE A 101 -4.28 -6.28 5.64
CA ILE A 101 -4.00 -6.30 7.08
C ILE A 101 -5.28 -6.36 7.92
N ASP A 102 -6.44 -6.01 7.34
CA ASP A 102 -7.75 -6.13 7.97
C ASP A 102 -8.87 -6.17 6.92
N THR A 103 -10.01 -6.78 7.24
CA THR A 103 -11.22 -6.82 6.42
C THR A 103 -12.42 -6.40 7.26
N GLY A 104 -13.09 -5.34 6.85
CA GLY A 104 -14.31 -4.84 7.48
C GLY A 104 -15.53 -5.00 6.58
N THR A 105 -16.70 -4.66 7.10
CA THR A 105 -17.93 -4.63 6.29
C THR A 105 -17.77 -3.69 5.10
N ASN A 106 -17.79 -4.24 3.88
CA ASN A 106 -17.61 -3.54 2.61
C ASN A 106 -16.29 -2.77 2.45
N LYS A 107 -15.24 -3.14 3.20
CA LYS A 107 -13.93 -2.46 3.09
C LYS A 107 -12.77 -3.39 3.42
N VAL A 108 -11.62 -3.09 2.83
CA VAL A 108 -10.37 -3.84 3.04
C VAL A 108 -9.28 -2.84 3.45
N LYS A 109 -8.55 -3.14 4.52
CA LYS A 109 -7.40 -2.35 4.94
C LYS A 109 -6.15 -2.91 4.27
N LEU A 110 -5.52 -2.09 3.44
CA LEU A 110 -4.30 -2.45 2.72
C LEU A 110 -3.12 -1.65 3.27
N GLU A 111 -1.99 -2.31 3.46
CA GLU A 111 -0.71 -1.69 3.79
C GLU A 111 0.27 -1.85 2.63
N VAL A 112 0.86 -0.76 2.16
CA VAL A 112 1.85 -0.79 1.08
C VAL A 112 3.16 -1.40 1.60
N ARG A 113 3.60 -2.52 1.00
CA ARG A 113 4.77 -3.29 1.44
C ARG A 113 6.00 -3.11 0.56
N GLY A 114 5.83 -2.65 -0.67
CA GLY A 114 6.97 -2.41 -1.56
C GLY A 114 6.55 -1.78 -2.87
N THR A 115 7.35 -0.85 -3.35
CA THR A 115 7.03 -0.03 -4.52
C THR A 115 8.22 0.09 -5.46
N LYS A 116 7.94 0.17 -6.75
CA LYS A 116 8.93 0.52 -7.76
C LYS A 116 9.04 2.04 -7.88
N PRO A 117 10.20 2.57 -8.32
CA PRO A 117 10.41 4.01 -8.49
C PRO A 117 9.41 4.71 -9.42
N ASP A 118 8.82 3.98 -10.37
CA ASP A 118 7.84 4.48 -11.32
C ASP A 118 6.38 4.33 -10.85
N SER A 119 6.15 3.83 -9.63
CA SER A 119 4.82 3.72 -9.04
C SER A 119 4.34 5.05 -8.47
N ARG A 120 3.04 5.32 -8.59
CA ARG A 120 2.39 6.43 -7.87
C ARG A 120 2.49 6.31 -6.34
N TRP A 121 2.77 5.11 -5.84
CA TRP A 121 2.85 4.80 -4.41
C TRP A 121 4.27 4.86 -3.84
N PHE A 122 5.28 5.27 -4.63
CA PHE A 122 6.69 5.22 -4.24
C PHE A 122 7.01 5.87 -2.87
N ASN A 123 6.32 6.96 -2.51
CA ASN A 123 6.52 7.67 -1.24
C ASN A 123 5.54 7.24 -0.13
N SER A 124 4.81 6.14 -0.33
CA SER A 124 3.73 5.67 0.52
C SER A 124 4.00 4.29 1.13
N GLU A 125 5.24 3.80 1.07
CA GLU A 125 5.61 2.55 1.74
C GLU A 125 5.31 2.59 3.24
N MET A 126 4.88 1.45 3.77
CA MET A 126 4.40 1.26 5.16
C MET A 126 3.16 2.08 5.54
N ARG A 127 2.55 2.82 4.61
CA ARG A 127 1.26 3.46 4.84
C ARG A 127 0.15 2.44 4.66
N HIS A 128 -0.84 2.52 5.53
CA HIS A 128 -2.09 1.78 5.40
C HIS A 128 -3.30 2.68 5.18
N ALA A 129 -4.31 2.13 4.54
CA ALA A 129 -5.58 2.80 4.33
C ALA A 129 -6.70 1.78 4.22
N TRP A 130 -7.90 2.20 4.59
CA TRP A 130 -9.12 1.49 4.26
C TRP A 130 -9.54 1.82 2.85
N TYR A 131 -9.95 0.81 2.09
CA TYR A 131 -10.56 0.98 0.78
C TYR A 131 -11.94 0.35 0.83
N GLU A 132 -12.97 1.10 0.46
CA GLU A 132 -14.28 0.50 0.22
C GLU A 132 -14.18 -0.49 -0.94
N GLU A 133 -15.01 -1.55 -0.91
CA GLU A 133 -15.03 -2.57 -1.98
C GLU A 133 -15.15 -1.92 -3.36
N GLY A 134 -16.03 -0.93 -3.52
CA GLY A 134 -16.22 -0.22 -4.78
C GLY A 134 -14.99 0.56 -5.25
N ALA A 135 -14.13 1.04 -4.34
CA ALA A 135 -12.89 1.71 -4.70
C ALA A 135 -11.88 0.73 -5.31
N LEU A 136 -11.79 -0.48 -4.75
CA LEU A 136 -10.94 -1.55 -5.27
C LEU A 136 -11.47 -2.14 -6.57
N VAL A 137 -12.79 -2.24 -6.71
CA VAL A 137 -13.42 -2.63 -7.98
C VAL A 137 -13.16 -1.57 -9.06
N ASP A 138 -13.23 -0.29 -8.73
CA ASP A 138 -12.90 0.77 -9.68
C ASP A 138 -11.42 0.74 -10.09
N LEU A 139 -10.51 0.46 -9.15
CA LEU A 139 -9.10 0.22 -9.44
C LEU A 139 -8.92 -0.94 -10.42
N TYR A 140 -9.58 -2.08 -10.17
CA TYR A 140 -9.57 -3.22 -11.10
C TYR A 140 -9.95 -2.81 -12.52
N LEU A 141 -11.05 -2.05 -12.65
CA LEU A 141 -11.50 -1.59 -13.96
C LEU A 141 -10.50 -0.64 -14.64
N ALA A 142 -9.88 0.26 -13.86
CA ALA A 142 -8.88 1.19 -14.37
C ALA A 142 -7.62 0.47 -14.88
N GLU A 143 -7.16 -0.56 -14.18
CA GLU A 143 -6.01 -1.38 -14.59
C GLU A 143 -6.29 -2.17 -15.88
N GLN A 144 -7.56 -2.52 -16.13
CA GLN A 144 -8.02 -3.16 -17.37
C GLN A 144 -8.30 -2.14 -18.51
N GLY A 145 -8.12 -0.84 -18.25
CA GLY A 145 -8.24 0.22 -19.26
C GLY A 145 -9.65 0.79 -19.48
N TYR A 146 -10.56 0.62 -18.52
CA TYR A 146 -11.94 1.14 -18.60
C TYR A 146 -12.14 2.56 -18.06
#